data_AF-A0A7H0VE29-F1
#
_entry.id   AF-A0A7H0VE29-F1
#
_cell.length_a   1.000
_cell.length_b   1.000
_cell.length_c   1.000
_cell.angle_alpha   90.00
_cell.angle_beta   90.00
_cell.angle_gamma   90.00
#
_symmetry.space_group_name_H-M   'P 1'
#
loop_
_entity.id
_entity.type
_entity.pdbx_description
1 polymer ?
#
loop_
_entity_poly.entity_id
_entity_poly.type
_entity_poly.pdbx_seq_one_letter_code
_entity_poly.pdbx_strand_id
1 'polypeptide(L)'
;MESFRLEYCPSTKNAEWLYDFVAYSLDEHGELERVVLCLESEVSDRKLEGIRYDFQKLLLCNAPIRVMLTVVKDSEENTLNGLFQSFQNWIEACENPKPGDRFLILLWDDCDTGEVHHRVLLKGGV
;
A
#
# COMPACT_ATOMS: atom_id res chain seq x y z
N MET A 1 16.69 20.90 -1.10
CA MET A 1 15.34 20.50 -0.63
C MET A 1 14.82 19.57 -1.70
N GLU A 2 14.61 18.29 -1.41
CA GLU A 2 14.07 17.36 -2.41
C GLU A 2 12.63 17.76 -2.72
N SER A 3 12.28 17.86 -4.00
CA SER A 3 10.93 18.16 -4.46
C SER A 3 10.31 16.90 -5.07
N PHE A 4 9.13 16.52 -4.59
CA PHE A 4 8.37 15.39 -5.13
C PHE A 4 7.16 15.89 -5.89
N ARG A 5 6.80 15.19 -6.97
CA ARG A 5 5.53 15.38 -7.66
C ARG A 5 4.55 14.32 -7.19
N LEU A 6 3.28 14.70 -7.10
CA LEU A 6 2.20 13.85 -6.65
C LEU A 6 1.22 13.66 -7.80
N GLU A 7 0.92 12.42 -8.13
CA GLU A 7 -0.11 12.08 -9.09
C GLU A 7 -1.14 11.16 -8.43
N TYR A 8 -2.41 11.53 -8.60
CA TYR A 8 -3.58 10.80 -8.10
C TYR A 8 -4.46 10.43 -9.27
N CYS A 9 -4.89 9.17 -9.34
CA CYS A 9 -5.78 8.70 -10.38
C CYS A 9 -7.22 8.55 -9.84
N PRO A 10 -8.13 9.52 -10.07
CA PRO A 10 -9.54 9.34 -9.75
C PRO A 10 -10.11 8.33 -10.75
N SER A 11 -10.37 7.11 -10.27
CA SER A 11 -10.86 6.00 -11.09
C SER A 11 -12.12 6.41 -11.86
N THR A 12 -12.00 6.43 -13.20
CA THR A 12 -13.08 6.22 -14.18
C THR A 12 -12.60 6.39 -15.63
N LYS A 13 -11.44 7.03 -15.90
CA LYS A 13 -11.02 7.30 -17.30
C LYS A 13 -9.52 7.19 -17.64
N ASN A 14 -8.62 6.99 -16.68
CA ASN A 14 -7.18 6.87 -16.97
C ASN A 14 -6.68 5.46 -16.67
N ALA A 15 -6.81 4.56 -17.66
CA ALA A 15 -6.33 3.18 -17.61
C ALA A 15 -4.79 3.03 -17.64
N GLU A 16 -4.06 4.13 -17.48
CA GLU A 16 -2.61 4.21 -17.68
C GLU A 16 -1.81 3.96 -16.38
N TRP A 17 -2.45 4.10 -15.22
CA TRP A 17 -1.79 3.98 -13.92
C TRP A 17 -2.20 2.72 -13.18
N LEU A 18 -1.21 1.93 -12.78
CA LEU A 18 -1.41 0.69 -12.03
C LEU A 18 -1.84 0.94 -10.58
N TYR A 19 -1.41 2.07 -10.01
CA TYR A 19 -1.60 2.44 -8.59
C TYR A 19 -2.49 3.66 -8.43
N ASP A 20 -3.26 3.71 -7.34
CA ASP A 20 -4.14 4.84 -7.01
C ASP A 20 -3.40 6.17 -6.79
N PHE A 21 -2.22 6.11 -6.16
CA PHE A 21 -1.41 7.29 -5.90
C PHE A 21 0.09 6.99 -5.98
N VAL A 22 0.82 7.88 -6.65
CA VAL A 22 2.27 7.77 -6.83
C VAL A 22 2.93 9.11 -6.51
N ALA A 23 4.02 9.05 -5.73
CA ALA A 23 4.94 10.16 -5.57
C ALA A 23 6.29 9.80 -6.19
N TYR A 24 6.86 10.69 -7.00
CA TYR A 24 8.13 10.49 -7.68
C TYR A 24 9.01 11.75 -7.63
N SER A 25 10.32 11.57 -7.81
CA SER A 25 11.27 12.66 -8.01
C SER A 25 11.67 12.77 -9.48
N LEU A 26 12.08 13.97 -9.85
CA LEU A 26 12.71 14.28 -11.13
C LEU A 26 14.17 14.63 -10.90
N ASP A 27 15.01 14.35 -11.89
CA ASP A 27 16.39 14.82 -11.91
C ASP A 27 16.48 16.31 -12.30
N GLU A 28 17.71 16.83 -12.40
CA GLU A 28 17.97 18.22 -12.78
C GLU A 28 17.57 18.57 -14.21
N HIS A 29 17.32 17.58 -15.06
CA HIS A 29 16.85 17.73 -16.43
C HIS A 29 15.32 17.61 -16.54
N GLY A 30 14.63 17.27 -15.44
CA GLY A 30 13.19 17.07 -15.42
C GLY A 30 12.76 15.67 -15.85
N GLU A 31 13.69 14.71 -15.92
CA GLU A 31 13.41 13.31 -16.25
C GLU A 31 13.02 12.52 -14.99
N LEU A 32 12.22 11.46 -15.16
CA LEU A 32 11.82 10.59 -14.06
C LEU A 32 13.05 9.90 -13.45
N GLU A 33 13.33 10.19 -12.19
CA GLU A 33 14.49 9.63 -11.48
C GLU A 33 14.12 8.38 -10.69
N ARG A 34 13.11 8.48 -9.82
CA ARG A 34 12.63 7.35 -8.99
C ARG A 34 11.21 7.56 -8.50
N VAL A 35 10.51 6.46 -8.28
CA VAL A 35 9.28 6.44 -7.48
C VAL A 35 9.66 6.36 -6.01
N VAL A 36 9.12 7.26 -5.21
CA VAL A 36 9.40 7.39 -3.77
C VAL A 36 8.31 6.71 -2.96
N LEU A 37 7.07 6.79 -3.42
CA LEU A 37 5.91 6.21 -2.76
C LEU A 37 4.92 5.65 -3.77
N CYS A 38 4.46 4.43 -3.53
CA CYS A 38 3.27 3.84 -4.14
C CYS A 38 2.20 3.66 -3.07
N LEU A 39 0.96 4.02 -3.38
CA LEU A 39 -0.19 3.74 -2.54
C LEU A 39 -1.29 3.06 -3.35
N GLU A 40 -1.88 2.04 -2.74
CA GLU A 40 -3.15 1.44 -3.18
C GLU A 40 -4.19 1.59 -2.09
N SER A 41 -5.42 1.81 -2.50
CA SER A 41 -6.57 1.88 -1.62
C SER A 41 -7.68 0.95 -2.08
N GLU A 42 -8.04 -0.02 -1.23
CA GLU A 42 -9.23 -0.83 -1.45
C GLU A 42 -10.21 -0.57 -0.30
N VAL A 43 -11.04 0.46 -0.51
CA VAL A 43 -12.08 0.90 0.45
C VAL A 43 -13.49 0.51 0.01
N SER A 44 -13.63 -0.13 -1.15
CA SER A 44 -14.91 -0.46 -1.76
C SER A 44 -15.24 -1.96 -1.65
N ASP A 45 -14.24 -2.83 -1.77
CA ASP A 45 -14.36 -4.28 -1.59
C ASP A 45 -13.88 -4.69 -0.19
N ARG A 46 -14.80 -5.29 0.57
CA ARG A 46 -14.53 -5.82 1.91
C ARG A 46 -14.02 -7.25 1.89
N LYS A 47 -13.97 -7.88 0.71
CA LYS A 47 -13.48 -9.25 0.57
C LYS A 47 -11.96 -9.23 0.60
N LEU A 48 -11.40 -10.17 1.35
CA LEU A 48 -9.96 -10.38 1.43
C LEU A 48 -9.32 -10.60 0.04
N GLU A 49 -10.07 -11.11 -0.93
CA GLU A 49 -9.60 -11.30 -2.30
C GLU A 49 -9.32 -9.99 -3.04
N GLY A 50 -10.22 -9.00 -2.96
CA GLY A 50 -10.01 -7.67 -3.56
C GLY A 50 -8.84 -6.95 -2.90
N ILE A 51 -8.84 -6.93 -1.56
CA ILE A 51 -7.74 -6.37 -0.75
C ILE A 51 -6.40 -7.02 -1.13
N ARG A 52 -6.37 -8.34 -1.26
CA ARG A 52 -5.17 -9.07 -1.66
C ARG A 52 -4.73 -8.68 -3.06
N TYR A 53 -5.65 -8.59 -4.01
CA TYR A 53 -5.33 -8.27 -5.40
C TYR A 53 -4.64 -6.92 -5.52
N ASP A 54 -5.19 -5.87 -4.90
CA ASP A 54 -4.59 -4.54 -4.91
C ASP A 54 -3.28 -4.50 -4.12
N PHE A 55 -3.21 -5.17 -2.97
CA PHE A 55 -1.97 -5.24 -2.20
C PHE A 55 -0.84 -5.94 -2.96
N GLN A 56 -1.15 -6.96 -3.77
CA GLN A 56 -0.15 -7.68 -4.55
C GLN A 56 0.53 -6.77 -5.60
N LYS A 57 -0.13 -5.71 -6.07
CA LYS A 57 0.51 -4.69 -6.92
C LYS A 57 1.64 -3.99 -6.18
N LEU A 58 1.41 -3.62 -4.91
CA LEU A 58 2.43 -2.99 -4.07
C LEU A 58 3.64 -3.90 -3.82
N LEU A 59 3.45 -5.22 -3.71
CA LEU A 59 4.56 -6.18 -3.56
C LEU A 59 5.55 -6.12 -4.73
N LEU A 60 5.07 -5.73 -5.92
CA LEU A 60 5.87 -5.59 -7.14
C LEU A 60 6.41 -4.16 -7.34
N CYS A 61 5.91 -3.17 -6.60
CA CYS A 61 6.35 -1.78 -6.73
C CYS A 61 7.79 -1.61 -6.22
N ASN A 62 8.65 -0.97 -7.02
CA ASN A 62 10.03 -0.64 -6.65
C ASN A 62 10.17 0.66 -5.82
N ALA A 63 9.10 1.12 -5.18
CA ALA A 63 9.14 2.25 -4.26
C ALA A 63 9.63 1.81 -2.87
N PRO A 64 10.45 2.62 -2.19
CA PRO A 64 10.89 2.34 -0.82
C PRO A 64 9.76 2.49 0.21
N ILE A 65 8.71 3.25 -0.12
CA ILE A 65 7.53 3.43 0.72
C ILE A 65 6.32 2.88 -0.02
N ARG A 66 5.69 1.87 0.55
CA ARG A 66 4.49 1.23 -0.01
C ARG A 66 3.37 1.33 1.02
N VAL A 67 2.24 1.88 0.63
CA VAL A 67 1.12 2.13 1.54
C VAL A 67 -0.11 1.39 1.04
N MET A 68 -0.71 0.59 1.91
CA MET A 68 -2.03 0.01 1.67
C MET A 68 -3.04 0.69 2.59
N LEU A 69 -4.10 1.24 2.01
CA LEU A 69 -5.28 1.68 2.75
C LEU A 69 -6.44 0.73 2.45
N THR A 70 -7.05 0.17 3.49
CA THR A 70 -8.26 -0.64 3.31
C THR A 70 -9.20 -0.50 4.50
N VAL A 71 -10.38 -1.09 4.40
CA VAL A 71 -11.43 -1.04 5.42
C VAL A 71 -11.46 -2.33 6.24
N VAL A 72 -11.81 -2.18 7.51
CA VAL A 72 -12.12 -3.30 8.40
C VAL A 72 -13.49 -3.05 9.03
N LYS A 73 -14.31 -4.10 9.06
CA LYS A 73 -15.68 -4.03 9.60
C LYS A 73 -15.72 -4.08 11.13
N ASP A 74 -14.71 -4.68 11.73
CA ASP A 74 -14.63 -4.90 13.16
C ASP A 74 -13.20 -4.62 13.64
N SER A 75 -13.08 -3.65 14.53
CA SER A 75 -11.84 -3.27 15.20
C SER A 75 -11.49 -4.18 16.39
N GLU A 76 -12.20 -5.31 16.57
CA GLU A 76 -11.77 -6.38 17.47
C GLU A 76 -10.32 -6.79 17.19
N GLU A 77 -9.53 -6.91 18.26
CA GLU A 77 -8.09 -7.12 18.19
C GLU A 77 -7.71 -8.38 17.37
N ASN A 78 -8.50 -9.45 17.49
CA ASN A 78 -8.27 -10.69 16.73
C ASN A 78 -8.46 -10.50 15.22
N THR A 79 -9.45 -9.70 14.81
CA THR A 79 -9.71 -9.38 13.40
C THR A 79 -8.58 -8.54 12.83
N LEU A 80 -8.19 -7.48 13.54
CA LEU A 80 -7.05 -6.64 13.15
C LEU A 80 -5.76 -7.46 13.03
N ASN A 81 -5.46 -8.28 14.03
CA ASN A 81 -4.29 -9.15 14.02
C ASN A 81 -4.31 -10.15 12.87
N GLY A 82 -5.45 -10.76 12.56
CA GLY A 82 -5.60 -11.68 11.44
C GLY A 82 -5.34 -11.02 10.09
N LEU A 83 -5.81 -9.78 9.90
CA LEU A 83 -5.53 -9.01 8.67
C LEU A 83 -4.06 -8.63 8.56
N PHE A 84 -3.46 -8.05 9.61
CA PHE A 84 -2.03 -7.73 9.58
C PHE A 84 -1.16 -8.97 9.35
N GLN A 85 -1.52 -10.12 9.93
CA GLN A 85 -0.83 -11.37 9.68
C GLN A 85 -0.97 -11.84 8.22
N SER A 86 -2.13 -11.63 7.61
CA SER A 86 -2.35 -11.94 6.18
C SER A 86 -1.43 -11.10 5.29
N PHE A 87 -1.33 -9.80 5.55
CA PHE A 87 -0.38 -8.92 4.85
C PHE A 87 1.08 -9.37 5.04
N GLN A 88 1.49 -9.69 6.28
CA GLN A 88 2.83 -10.19 6.56
C GLN A 88 3.12 -11.47 5.77
N ASN A 89 2.18 -12.42 5.75
CA ASN A 89 2.33 -13.67 5.01
C ASN A 89 2.51 -13.43 3.50
N TRP A 90 1.77 -12.47 2.93
CA TRP A 90 1.92 -12.12 1.51
C TRP A 90 3.25 -11.43 1.21
N ILE A 91 3.72 -10.55 2.11
CA ILE A 91 5.06 -9.95 2.02
C ILE A 91 6.13 -11.04 2.04
N GLU A 92 6.04 -11.98 2.97
CA GLU A 92 7.02 -13.07 3.10
C GLU A 92 6.99 -14.04 1.92
N ALA A 93 5.82 -14.33 1.37
CA ALA A 93 5.67 -15.23 0.23
C ALA A 93 6.16 -14.64 -1.11
N CYS A 94 6.26 -13.32 -1.23
CA CYS A 94 6.71 -12.68 -2.46
C CYS A 94 8.24 -12.52 -2.49
N GLU A 95 8.89 -12.91 -3.59
CA GLU A 95 10.34 -12.79 -3.74
C GLU A 95 10.81 -11.36 -4.06
N ASN A 96 9.92 -10.51 -4.60
CA ASN A 96 10.31 -9.19 -5.08
C ASN A 96 10.71 -8.20 -3.96
N PRO A 97 9.96 -8.06 -2.85
CA PRO A 97 10.40 -7.23 -1.73
C PRO A 97 11.73 -7.72 -1.16
N LYS A 98 12.66 -6.82 -0.94
CA LYS A 98 13.97 -7.12 -0.35
C LYS A 98 13.89 -7.09 1.17
N PRO A 99 14.74 -7.85 1.90
CA PRO A 99 14.81 -7.75 3.35
C PRO A 99 14.97 -6.29 3.81
N GLY A 100 14.09 -5.86 4.71
CA GLY A 100 14.03 -4.48 5.21
C GLY A 100 13.10 -3.53 4.43
N ASP A 101 12.55 -3.96 3.29
CA ASP A 101 11.50 -3.21 2.59
C ASP A 101 10.28 -3.01 3.51
N ARG A 102 9.66 -1.83 3.41
CA ARG A 102 8.63 -1.38 4.34
C ARG A 102 7.26 -1.25 3.69
N PHE A 103 6.25 -1.71 4.41
CA PHE A 103 4.85 -1.58 4.02
C PHE A 103 4.09 -0.93 5.17
N LEU A 104 3.49 0.22 4.94
CA LEU A 104 2.57 0.84 5.89
C LEU A 104 1.16 0.34 5.55
N ILE A 105 0.57 -0.44 6.46
CA ILE A 105 -0.80 -0.91 6.33
C ILE A 105 -1.69 -0.04 7.20
N LEU A 106 -2.72 0.55 6.60
CA LEU A 106 -3.74 1.36 7.22
C LEU A 106 -5.08 0.65 7.09
N LEU A 107 -5.69 0.33 8.23
CA LEU A 107 -7.02 -0.27 8.33
C LEU A 107 -7.96 0.78 8.91
N TRP A 108 -8.86 1.30 8.09
CA TRP A 108 -9.91 2.20 8.51
C TRP A 108 -11.10 1.40 9.03
N ASP A 109 -11.52 1.66 10.27
CA ASP A 109 -12.74 1.09 10.83
C ASP A 109 -13.97 1.76 10.20
N ASP A 110 -14.71 0.98 9.41
CA ASP A 110 -15.87 1.46 8.64
C ASP A 110 -17.20 1.44 9.43
N CYS A 111 -17.15 1.12 10.74
CA CYS A 111 -18.26 1.31 11.67
C CYS A 111 -18.41 2.76 12.18
N ASP A 112 -17.92 3.75 11.44
CA ASP A 112 -18.01 5.19 11.73
C ASP A 112 -17.35 5.64 13.05
N THR A 113 -16.39 4.88 13.59
CA THR A 113 -15.56 5.34 14.72
C THR A 113 -14.58 6.44 14.31
N GLY A 114 -14.23 6.48 13.01
CA GLY A 114 -13.18 7.35 12.47
C GLY A 114 -11.77 6.89 12.84
N GLU A 115 -11.64 5.71 13.44
CA GLU A 115 -10.35 5.16 13.85
C GLU A 115 -9.60 4.52 12.67
N VAL A 116 -8.28 4.73 12.65
CA VAL A 116 -7.38 4.09 11.69
C VAL A 116 -6.33 3.32 12.48
N HIS A 117 -6.37 2.00 12.36
CA HIS A 117 -5.36 1.12 12.91
C HIS A 117 -4.23 0.98 11.89
N HIS A 118 -2.98 1.03 12.34
CA HIS A 118 -1.84 0.97 11.44
C HIS A 118 -0.72 0.10 11.97
N ARG A 119 0.02 -0.51 11.03
CA ARG A 119 1.30 -1.18 11.31
C ARG A 119 2.27 -0.98 10.16
N VAL A 120 3.54 -0.85 10.51
CA VAL A 120 4.63 -0.99 9.56
C VAL A 120 5.06 -2.44 9.56
N LEU A 121 4.91 -3.10 8.42
CA LEU A 121 5.37 -4.46 8.18
C LEU A 121 6.68 -4.41 7.40
N LEU A 122 7.56 -5.36 7.70
CA LEU A 122 8.88 -5.47 7.08
C LEU A 122 8.97 -6.80 6.37
N LYS A 123 9.64 -6.81 5.22
CA LYS A 123 10.13 -8.06 4.65
C LYS A 123 11.27 -8.59 5.50
N GLY A 124 11.14 -9.82 6.00
CA GLY A 124 12.18 -10.53 6.73
C GLY A 124 13.42 -10.83 5.88
N GLY A 125 14.54 -11.13 6.56
CA GLY A 125 15.70 -11.78 5.93
C GLY A 125 15.59 -13.30 6.06
N VAL A 126 16.01 -14.02 5.02
CA VAL A 126 16.19 -15.49 5.08
C VAL A 126 17.48 -15.82 5.81
#